data_AF-A0A6S7KF28-F1
#
_entry.id   AF-A0A6S7KF28-F1
#
_cell.length_a   1.000
_cell.length_b   1.000
_cell.length_c   1.000
_cell.angle_alpha   90.00
_cell.angle_beta   90.00
_cell.angle_gamma   90.00
#
_symmetry.space_group_name_H-M   'P 1'
#
loop_
_entity.id
_entity.type
_entity.pdbx_description
1 polymer ?
#
loop_
_entity_poly.entity_id
_entity_poly.type
_entity_poly.pdbx_seq_one_letter_code
_entity_poly.pdbx_strand_id
1 'polypeptide(L)'
;MSFFNLTQLGADDAVKAAVTVKSTPNSTAACNGRQSGVSSRFGETVLPNSEANGSHEKYTTMLQKHQRPPNGPNEIYSKPVTTNMKYGWWMKDGVEKESWTKTERHSCVHSEMTRFVDEMTLTNREFTLF
;
A
#
# COMPACT_ATOMS: atom_id res chain seq x y z
N MET A 1 26.93 -13.36 29.80
CA MET A 1 27.58 -12.36 28.92
C MET A 1 26.93 -12.45 27.55
N SER A 2 26.28 -11.40 27.07
CA SER A 2 25.57 -11.37 25.80
C SER A 2 26.33 -10.52 24.77
N PHE A 3 26.59 -11.11 23.61
CA PHE A 3 27.28 -10.49 22.48
C PHE A 3 26.29 -9.66 21.65
N PHE A 4 26.00 -8.44 22.09
CA PHE A 4 25.34 -7.44 21.24
C PHE A 4 26.43 -6.63 20.54
N ASN A 5 26.76 -6.99 19.29
CA ASN A 5 27.45 -6.17 18.26
C ASN A 5 28.01 -6.98 17.07
N LEU A 6 27.63 -8.25 16.85
CA LEU A 6 28.24 -9.06 15.77
C LEU A 6 27.57 -8.98 14.39
N THR A 7 26.45 -8.28 14.25
CA THR A 7 25.77 -8.14 12.96
C THR A 7 25.49 -6.66 12.69
N GLN A 8 26.54 -5.90 12.36
CA GLN A 8 26.37 -4.70 11.55
C GLN A 8 25.89 -5.14 10.17
N LEU A 9 24.57 -5.19 9.99
CA LEU A 9 23.98 -5.23 8.66
C LEU A 9 24.18 -3.81 8.08
N GLY A 10 24.97 -3.68 7.02
CA GLY A 10 25.46 -2.40 6.47
C GLY A 10 24.41 -1.40 5.95
N ALA A 11 23.12 -1.59 6.25
CA ALA A 11 22.06 -0.64 5.93
C ALA A 11 21.89 0.47 6.98
N ASP A 12 22.27 0.22 8.25
CA ASP A 12 21.98 1.15 9.35
C ASP A 12 22.94 2.35 9.44
N ASP A 13 24.13 2.26 8.86
CA ASP A 13 25.13 3.35 8.89
C ASP A 13 24.73 4.53 8.00
N ALA A 14 24.01 4.29 6.90
CA ALA A 14 23.51 5.34 6.02
C ALA A 14 22.48 6.24 6.72
N VAL A 15 21.69 5.68 7.65
CA VAL A 15 20.68 6.42 8.42
C VAL A 15 21.36 7.29 9.47
N LYS A 16 22.39 6.80 10.17
CA LYS A 16 23.14 7.57 11.18
C LYS A 16 23.92 8.74 10.55
N ALA A 17 24.52 8.55 9.38
CA ALA A 17 25.25 9.60 8.66
C ALA A 17 24.33 10.73 8.15
N ALA A 18 23.11 10.40 7.74
CA ALA A 18 22.13 11.41 7.29
C ALA A 18 21.60 12.29 8.44
N VAL A 19 21.55 11.76 9.67
CA VAL A 19 21.08 12.48 10.85
C VAL A 19 22.12 13.49 11.38
N THR A 20 23.42 13.27 11.12
CA THR A 20 24.49 14.15 11.63
C THR A 20 24.71 15.40 10.78
N VAL A 21 24.21 15.44 9.54
CA VAL A 21 24.40 16.57 8.62
C VAL A 21 23.11 17.39 8.52
N LYS A 22 22.94 18.39 9.40
CA LYS A 22 22.37 19.72 9.08
C LYS A 22 22.15 20.58 10.34
N SER A 23 23.10 21.49 10.60
CA SER A 23 22.82 22.78 11.24
C SER A 23 23.53 23.91 10.49
N THR A 24 22.86 24.46 9.47
CA THR A 24 23.19 25.79 8.93
C THR A 24 21.94 26.36 8.26
N PRO A 25 21.43 27.54 8.66
CA PRO A 25 20.27 28.14 8.04
C PRO A 25 20.71 29.03 6.87
N ASN A 26 20.00 29.00 5.74
CA ASN A 26 19.82 30.17 4.88
C ASN A 26 18.61 30.00 3.94
N SER A 27 17.91 31.11 3.80
CA SER A 27 16.61 31.35 3.17
C SER A 27 16.59 31.27 1.64
N THR A 28 15.53 30.72 1.06
CA THR A 28 14.57 31.37 0.13
C THR A 28 13.80 30.33 -0.72
N ALA A 29 12.57 30.72 -1.08
CA ALA A 29 11.66 30.15 -2.08
C ALA A 29 10.83 28.90 -1.73
N ALA A 30 9.53 29.06 -2.02
CA ALA A 30 8.41 28.22 -1.62
C ALA A 30 8.15 27.04 -2.56
N CYS A 31 7.72 25.92 -1.99
CA CYS A 31 6.76 25.00 -2.61
C CYS A 31 5.99 24.23 -1.52
N ASN A 32 4.69 24.09 -1.79
CA ASN A 32 3.64 23.72 -0.85
C ASN A 32 3.67 22.26 -0.41
N GLY A 33 3.12 22.00 0.78
CA GLY A 33 2.60 20.69 1.17
C GLY A 33 3.41 19.90 2.20
N ARG A 34 3.91 20.53 3.27
CA ARG A 34 4.34 19.78 4.47
C ARG A 34 3.10 19.22 5.16
N GLN A 35 2.82 17.93 5.00
CA GLN A 35 1.96 17.22 5.94
C GLN A 35 2.66 17.23 7.30
N SER A 36 2.13 18.05 8.19
CA SER A 36 2.59 18.21 9.56
C SER A 36 2.30 16.90 10.31
N GLY A 37 3.33 16.08 10.51
CA GLY A 37 3.24 14.94 11.42
C GLY A 37 2.93 15.48 12.82
N VAL A 38 1.75 15.15 13.35
CA VAL A 38 1.37 15.54 14.71
C VAL A 38 2.27 14.76 15.66
N SER A 39 3.21 15.47 16.29
CA SER A 39 4.09 14.90 17.32
C SER A 39 3.24 14.50 18.51
N SER A 40 3.15 13.20 18.79
CA SER A 40 2.66 12.74 20.08
C SER A 40 3.65 13.17 21.18
N ARG A 41 3.19 13.23 22.44
CA ARG A 41 3.98 13.69 23.60
C ARG A 41 5.27 12.87 23.87
N PHE A 42 5.53 11.81 23.09
CA PHE A 42 6.66 10.91 23.23
C PHE A 42 7.61 10.88 22.02
N GLY A 43 7.51 11.83 21.09
CA GLY A 43 8.46 11.96 19.97
C GLY A 43 8.33 10.86 18.90
N GLU A 44 7.32 10.01 18.99
CA GLU A 44 7.04 8.99 17.98
C GLU A 44 6.28 9.62 16.81
N THR A 45 6.83 9.47 15.60
CA THR A 45 6.21 9.97 14.37
C THR A 45 4.96 9.14 14.09
N VAL A 46 3.79 9.70 14.38
CA VAL A 46 2.50 9.10 13.99
C VAL A 46 2.46 9.06 12.46
N LEU A 47 2.47 7.84 11.91
CA LEU A 47 2.32 7.65 10.47
C LEU A 47 0.96 8.21 10.03
N PRO A 48 0.87 8.95 8.91
CA PRO A 48 -0.30 9.73 8.52
C PRO A 48 -1.56 8.89 8.21
N ASN A 49 -1.45 7.56 8.23
CA ASN A 49 -2.57 6.63 8.03
C ASN A 49 -3.03 5.90 9.29
N SER A 50 -2.43 6.19 10.44
CA SER A 50 -2.89 5.63 11.69
C SER A 50 -4.02 6.52 12.21
N GLU A 51 -5.26 6.26 11.78
CA GLU A 51 -6.45 6.81 12.47
C GLU A 51 -6.47 6.39 13.95
N ALA A 52 -5.68 5.37 14.28
CA ALA A 52 -5.42 4.94 15.64
C ALA A 52 -4.58 5.93 16.47
N ASN A 53 -3.98 6.97 15.87
CA ASN A 53 -3.21 8.04 16.54
C ASN A 53 -2.17 7.51 17.55
N GLY A 54 -1.51 6.39 17.23
CA GLY A 54 -0.52 5.75 18.10
C GLY A 54 -1.09 4.84 19.20
N SER A 55 -2.42 4.66 19.29
CA SER A 55 -3.03 3.67 20.19
C SER A 55 -3.04 2.27 19.59
N HIS A 56 -2.43 1.31 20.29
CA HIS A 56 -2.44 -0.10 19.88
C HIS A 56 -3.83 -0.75 19.97
N GLU A 57 -4.60 -0.47 21.02
CA GLU A 57 -5.96 -1.02 21.21
C GLU A 57 -6.92 -0.55 20.11
N LYS A 58 -6.81 0.73 19.73
CA LYS A 58 -7.60 1.26 18.61
C LYS A 58 -7.20 0.59 17.30
N TYR A 59 -5.90 0.38 17.07
CA TYR A 59 -5.42 -0.33 15.89
C TYR A 59 -5.94 -1.78 15.82
N THR A 60 -5.89 -2.55 16.91
CA THR A 60 -6.36 -3.94 16.92
C THR A 60 -7.86 -4.05 16.70
N THR A 61 -8.66 -3.15 17.29
CA THR A 61 -10.11 -3.12 17.05
C THR A 61 -10.46 -2.76 15.61
N MET A 62 -9.73 -1.84 14.98
CA MET A 62 -9.87 -1.53 13.55
C MET A 62 -9.54 -2.73 12.66
N LEU A 63 -8.46 -3.46 12.96
CA LEU A 63 -8.08 -4.67 12.24
C LEU A 63 -9.16 -5.76 12.33
N GLN A 64 -9.70 -5.99 13.53
CA GLN A 64 -10.79 -6.96 13.74
C GLN A 64 -12.06 -6.59 12.99
N LYS A 65 -12.33 -5.28 12.85
CA LYS A 65 -13.47 -4.75 12.08
C LYS A 65 -13.18 -4.61 10.58
N HIS A 66 -12.00 -5.05 10.12
CA HIS A 66 -11.55 -4.90 8.73
C HIS A 66 -11.60 -3.46 8.21
N GLN A 67 -11.43 -2.48 9.10
CA GLN A 67 -11.35 -1.07 8.71
C GLN A 67 -9.98 -0.81 8.07
N ARG A 68 -9.98 -0.36 6.82
CA ARG A 68 -8.78 -0.04 6.06
C ARG A 68 -8.48 1.45 6.17
N PRO A 69 -7.20 1.85 6.23
CA PRO A 69 -6.85 3.27 6.18
C PRO A 69 -7.25 3.86 4.82
N PRO A 70 -7.62 5.15 4.78
CA PRO A 70 -8.13 5.80 3.56
C PRO A 70 -7.05 5.96 2.49
N ASN A 71 -5.81 6.24 2.88
CA ASN A 71 -4.72 6.47 1.92
C ASN A 71 -3.96 5.17 1.64
N GLY A 72 -3.38 5.07 0.45
CA GLY A 72 -2.49 3.95 0.09
C GLY A 72 -1.06 4.13 0.63
N PRO A 73 -0.26 3.05 0.74
CA PRO A 73 1.14 3.13 1.13
C PRO A 73 1.98 4.03 0.21
N ASN A 74 1.63 4.09 -1.07
CA ASN A 74 2.32 4.90 -2.09
C ASN A 74 2.07 6.41 -1.91
N GLU A 75 1.06 6.81 -1.13
CA GLU A 75 0.72 8.20 -0.84
C GLU A 75 1.40 8.70 0.42
N ILE A 76 1.63 7.79 1.38
CA ILE A 76 2.28 8.07 2.66
C ILE A 76 3.80 8.10 2.53
N TYR A 77 4.35 7.09 1.86
CA TYR A 77 5.79 6.88 1.84
C TYR A 77 6.34 7.27 0.47
N SER A 78 7.54 7.87 0.47
CA SER A 78 8.23 8.22 -0.77
C SER A 78 8.77 6.99 -1.50
N LYS A 79 9.06 5.91 -0.78
CA LYS A 79 9.65 4.66 -1.30
C LYS A 79 9.01 3.44 -0.63
N PRO A 80 8.97 2.28 -1.31
CA PRO A 80 8.46 1.05 -0.71
C PRO A 80 9.35 0.63 0.46
N VAL A 81 8.76 0.53 1.66
CA VAL A 81 9.46 0.15 2.89
C VAL A 81 9.76 -1.36 2.90
N THR A 82 8.87 -2.16 2.31
CA THR A 82 8.99 -3.61 2.27
C THR A 82 8.96 -4.12 0.82
N THR A 83 9.49 -5.32 0.60
CA THR A 83 9.47 -5.96 -0.73
C THR A 83 8.03 -6.20 -1.22
N ASN A 84 7.10 -6.53 -0.31
CA ASN A 84 5.70 -6.77 -0.69
C ASN A 84 5.02 -5.50 -1.23
N MET A 85 5.40 -4.32 -0.73
CA MET A 85 4.88 -3.05 -1.24
C MET A 85 5.29 -2.78 -2.70
N LYS A 86 6.37 -3.39 -3.21
CA LYS A 86 6.87 -3.15 -4.57
C LYS A 86 5.87 -3.57 -5.64
N TYR A 87 5.11 -4.65 -5.43
CA TYR A 87 4.19 -5.20 -6.43
C TYR A 87 3.04 -4.25 -6.81
N GLY A 88 2.57 -3.45 -5.84
CA GLY A 88 1.51 -2.46 -6.05
C GLY A 88 1.98 -1.02 -6.06
N TRP A 89 3.29 -0.76 -5.99
CA TRP A 89 3.84 0.57 -5.75
C TRP A 89 3.53 1.58 -6.86
N TRP A 90 3.46 1.09 -8.10
CA TRP A 90 3.29 1.92 -9.28
C TRP A 90 1.83 1.98 -9.78
N MET A 91 0.93 1.24 -9.14
CA MET A 91 -0.47 1.07 -9.57
C MET A 91 -1.42 2.20 -9.13
N LYS A 92 -0.92 3.42 -8.84
CA LYS A 92 -1.73 4.52 -8.26
C LYS A 92 -2.95 4.87 -9.11
N ASP A 93 -2.76 4.89 -10.42
CA ASP A 93 -3.75 5.39 -11.37
C ASP A 93 -4.50 4.28 -12.12
N GLY A 94 -4.20 3.02 -11.78
CA GLY A 94 -4.59 1.87 -12.58
C GLY A 94 -3.80 1.81 -13.89
N VAL A 95 -3.37 0.60 -14.27
CA VAL A 95 -2.65 0.34 -15.52
C VAL A 95 -3.43 0.86 -16.74
N GLU A 96 -4.77 0.94 -16.64
CA GLU A 96 -5.67 1.31 -17.73
C GLU A 96 -5.55 2.76 -18.23
N LYS A 97 -4.98 3.67 -17.43
CA LYS A 97 -4.77 5.06 -17.89
C LYS A 97 -3.57 5.18 -18.82
N GLU A 98 -2.70 4.18 -18.86
CA GLU A 98 -1.43 4.25 -19.59
C GLU A 98 -1.66 3.99 -21.08
N SER A 99 -1.19 4.89 -21.95
CA SER A 99 -1.45 4.84 -23.40
C SER A 99 -0.96 3.57 -24.08
N TRP A 100 0.14 2.99 -23.60
CA TRP A 100 0.73 1.76 -24.14
C TRP A 100 -0.10 0.50 -23.81
N THR A 101 -1.02 0.57 -22.85
CA THR A 101 -1.88 -0.55 -22.45
C THR A 101 -3.19 -0.59 -23.25
N LYS A 102 -3.47 0.46 -24.04
CA LYS A 102 -4.69 0.59 -24.83
C LYS A 102 -4.59 -0.32 -26.04
N THR A 103 -5.24 -1.47 -25.95
CA THR A 103 -5.41 -2.44 -27.03
C THR A 103 -6.87 -2.85 -27.06
N GLU A 104 -7.39 -3.19 -28.23
CA GLU A 104 -8.74 -3.77 -28.36
C GLU A 104 -8.80 -5.07 -27.53
N ARG A 105 -9.65 -5.06 -26.50
CA ARG A 105 -9.86 -6.23 -25.63
C ARG A 105 -11.05 -7.02 -26.17
N HIS A 106 -10.84 -8.29 -26.48
CA HIS A 106 -11.92 -9.23 -26.81
C HIS A 106 -12.17 -10.15 -25.63
N SER A 107 -12.96 -9.67 -24.66
CA SER A 107 -13.40 -10.53 -23.56
C SER A 107 -14.33 -11.61 -24.09
N CYS A 108 -14.18 -12.83 -23.60
CA CYS A 108 -15.17 -13.88 -23.85
C CYS A 108 -16.49 -13.48 -23.16
N VAL A 109 -17.53 -13.24 -23.95
CA VAL A 109 -18.89 -12.97 -23.45
C VAL A 109 -19.71 -14.22 -23.69
N HIS A 110 -20.28 -14.78 -22.62
CA HIS A 110 -21.17 -15.92 -22.72
C HIS A 110 -22.48 -15.51 -23.40
N SER A 111 -22.93 -16.30 -24.36
CA SER A 111 -24.24 -16.11 -24.98
C SER A 111 -25.36 -16.52 -24.02
N GLU A 112 -26.59 -16.06 -24.27
CA GLU A 112 -27.77 -16.52 -23.51
C GLU A 112 -27.95 -18.04 -23.59
N MET A 113 -27.59 -18.66 -24.72
CA MET A 113 -27.61 -20.12 -24.87
C MET A 113 -26.58 -20.78 -23.95
N THR A 114 -25.35 -20.26 -23.91
CA THR A 114 -24.30 -20.77 -23.02
C THR A 114 -24.71 -20.63 -21.56
N ARG A 115 -25.29 -19.48 -21.19
CA ARG A 115 -25.79 -19.24 -19.84
C ARG A 115 -26.93 -20.18 -19.47
N PHE A 116 -27.89 -20.41 -20.38
CA PHE A 116 -28.98 -21.35 -20.17
C PHE A 116 -28.47 -22.78 -19.94
N VAL A 117 -27.47 -23.19 -20.72
CA VAL A 117 -26.83 -24.50 -20.57
C VAL A 117 -26.13 -24.61 -19.21
N ASP A 118 -25.39 -23.58 -18.79
CA ASP A 118 -24.76 -23.55 -17.48
C ASP A 118 -25.80 -23.66 -16.33
N GLU A 119 -26.91 -22.93 -16.44
CA GLU A 119 -28.01 -23.00 -15.47
C GLU A 119 -28.69 -24.38 -15.44
N MET A 120 -28.89 -25.01 -16.61
CA MET A 120 -29.50 -26.34 -16.71
C MET A 120 -28.57 -27.46 -16.25
N THR A 121 -27.27 -27.38 -16.51
CA THR A 121 -26.29 -28.36 -16.01
C THR A 121 -26.18 -28.34 -14.49
N LEU A 122 -26.36 -27.18 -13.85
CA LEU A 122 -26.37 -27.04 -12.39
C LEU A 122 -27.64 -27.59 -11.74
N THR A 123 -28.80 -27.41 -12.39
CA THR A 123 -30.10 -27.80 -11.83
C THR A 123 -30.51 -29.22 -12.17
N ASN A 124 -30.19 -29.70 -13.38
CA ASN A 124 -30.61 -30.98 -13.89
C ASN A 124 -29.39 -31.85 -14.25
N ARG A 125 -29.15 -32.92 -13.46
CA ARG A 125 -28.01 -33.82 -13.66
C ARG A 125 -28.09 -34.65 -14.95
N GLU A 126 -29.30 -34.82 -15.50
CA GLU A 126 -29.55 -35.55 -16.75
C GLU A 126 -29.55 -34.64 -17.98
N PHE A 127 -29.33 -33.34 -17.81
CA PHE A 127 -29.26 -32.41 -18.93
C PHE A 127 -27.97 -32.63 -19.73
N THR A 128 -28.12 -32.90 -21.02
CA THR A 128 -27.02 -33.08 -21.96
C THR A 128 -27.31 -32.31 -23.23
N LEU A 129 -26.26 -31.74 -23.84
CA LEU A 129 -26.38 -30.98 -25.07
C LEU A 129 -26.10 -31.93 -26.24
N PHE A 130 -27.17 -32.62 -26.66
CA PHE A 130 -27.17 -33.75 -27.60
C PHE A 130 -26.45 -35.03 -27.14
#